data_AF-U7HPV0-F1
#
_entry.id   AF-U7HPV0-F1
#
_cell.length_a   1.000
_cell.length_b   1.000
_cell.length_c   1.000
_cell.angle_alpha   90.00
_cell.angle_beta   90.00
_cell.angle_gamma   90.00
#
_symmetry.space_group_name_H-M   'P 1'
#
loop_
_entity.id
_entity.type
_entity.pdbx_description
1 polymer ?
#
loop_
_entity_poly.entity_id
_entity_poly.type
_entity_poly.pdbx_seq_one_letter_code
_entity_poly.pdbx_strand_id
1 'polypeptide(L)'
;MSENNQQLQQPYYDGETSLVDLATVFVKRRRVFYGVFGLIVALGLVYALVIAPDVREYTSIVQLAEEDRETLSSPAEIVSIINNNWYPVLQSNYQQTNEEELPFKVAVSNPEETSLIRIGSEVADKDEELVEASHRFIVDQLVEHQAARVEARKADMQQKLSAARERVDELQSRNFTPEAEANPDFS
;
A
#
# COMPACT_ATOMS: atom_id res chain seq x y z
N MET A 1 12.74 -71.42 62.23
CA MET A 1 13.63 -70.46 62.92
C MET A 1 14.71 -70.09 61.92
N SER A 2 14.83 -68.88 61.39
CA SER A 2 14.20 -67.61 61.71
C SER A 2 14.36 -66.71 60.49
N GLU A 3 13.31 -65.93 60.19
CA GLU A 3 13.37 -64.58 59.61
C GLU A 3 14.14 -64.39 58.29
N ASN A 4 13.39 -64.61 57.20
CA ASN A 4 13.66 -64.04 55.89
C ASN A 4 13.46 -62.52 55.96
N ASN A 5 14.51 -61.78 56.33
CA ASN A 5 14.52 -60.32 56.31
C ASN A 5 14.76 -59.87 54.85
N GLN A 6 13.69 -59.96 54.04
CA GLN A 6 13.63 -59.28 52.75
C GLN A 6 13.65 -57.78 53.01
N GLN A 7 14.85 -57.22 53.10
CA GLN A 7 15.05 -55.82 52.81
C GLN A 7 14.69 -55.60 51.35
N LEU A 8 13.42 -55.27 51.13
CA LEU A 8 12.94 -54.62 49.92
C LEU A 8 13.78 -53.35 49.78
N GLN A 9 14.87 -53.45 49.03
CA GLN A 9 15.57 -52.30 48.49
C GLN A 9 14.60 -51.62 47.54
N GLN A 10 13.80 -50.71 48.10
CA GLN A 10 13.06 -49.76 47.29
C GLN A 10 14.08 -48.98 46.48
N PRO A 11 14.05 -49.01 45.14
CA PRO A 11 14.79 -48.03 44.37
C PRO A 11 14.13 -46.69 44.68
N TYR A 12 14.81 -45.89 45.50
CA TYR A 12 14.45 -44.51 45.77
C TYR A 12 14.53 -43.78 44.44
N TYR A 13 13.38 -43.70 43.77
CA TYR A 13 13.15 -42.76 42.68
C TYR A 13 13.14 -41.38 43.34
N ASP A 14 14.33 -40.82 43.49
CA ASP A 14 14.52 -39.44 43.89
C ASP A 14 14.08 -38.56 42.70
N GLY A 15 12.82 -38.17 42.74
CA GLY A 15 12.16 -37.25 41.82
C GLY A 15 12.68 -35.82 41.93
N GLU A 16 13.97 -35.63 42.16
CA GLU A 16 14.64 -34.35 42.09
C GLU A 16 15.55 -34.39 40.87
N THR A 17 14.98 -34.00 39.72
CA THR A 17 15.83 -33.51 38.62
C THR A 17 16.47 -32.22 39.12
N SER A 18 17.55 -32.36 39.88
CA SER A 18 18.28 -31.26 40.47
C SER A 18 18.79 -30.39 39.33
N LEU A 19 18.43 -29.10 39.35
CA LEU A 19 19.01 -28.08 38.47
C LEU A 19 20.54 -28.10 38.50
N VAL A 20 21.12 -28.58 39.61
CA VAL A 20 22.55 -28.78 39.78
C VAL A 20 23.09 -29.93 38.92
N ASP A 21 22.36 -31.04 38.78
CA ASP A 21 22.80 -32.15 37.92
C ASP A 21 22.68 -31.79 36.43
N LEU A 22 21.64 -31.02 36.07
CA LEU A 22 21.52 -30.43 34.72
C LEU A 22 22.69 -29.47 34.44
N ALA A 23 23.02 -28.57 35.37
CA ALA A 23 24.17 -27.66 35.26
C ALA A 23 25.51 -28.42 35.19
N THR A 24 25.64 -29.53 35.91
CA THR A 24 26.85 -30.37 35.91
C THR A 24 27.02 -31.08 34.56
N VAL A 25 25.92 -31.54 33.95
CA VAL A 25 25.92 -32.08 32.58
C VAL A 25 26.31 -31.02 31.54
N PHE A 26 25.83 -29.77 31.67
CA PHE A 26 26.23 -28.66 30.80
C PHE A 26 27.74 -28.41 30.82
N VAL A 27 28.37 -28.45 32.01
CA VAL A 27 29.83 -28.24 32.15
C VAL A 27 30.63 -29.45 31.66
N LYS A 28 30.21 -30.67 32.03
CA LYS A 28 30.93 -31.91 31.70
C LYS A 28 30.89 -32.24 30.20
N ARG A 29 29.82 -31.84 29.51
CA ARG A 29 29.63 -32.06 28.06
C ARG A 29 29.71 -30.76 27.24
N ARG A 30 30.47 -29.76 27.70
CA ARG A 30 30.67 -28.45 27.04
C ARG A 30 30.91 -28.52 25.53
N ARG A 31 31.63 -29.54 25.04
CA ARG A 31 31.88 -29.74 23.60
C ARG A 31 30.62 -30.08 22.80
N VAL A 32 29.72 -30.87 23.37
CA VAL A 32 28.42 -31.20 22.75
C VAL A 32 27.51 -29.97 22.77
N PHE A 33 27.53 -29.21 23.87
CA PHE A 33 26.79 -27.95 23.96
C PHE A 33 27.22 -26.96 22.88
N TYR A 34 28.52 -26.67 22.75
CA TYR A 34 29.02 -25.79 21.68
C TYR A 34 28.80 -26.37 20.28
N GLY A 35 28.82 -27.70 20.12
CA GLY A 35 28.52 -28.35 18.85
C GLY A 35 27.07 -28.14 18.41
N VAL A 36 26.10 -28.36 19.30
CA VAL A 36 24.67 -28.16 19.00
C VAL A 36 24.36 -26.66 18.85
N PHE A 37 24.90 -25.82 19.73
CA PHE A 37 24.75 -24.37 19.63
C PHE A 37 25.33 -23.86 18.30
N GLY A 38 26.54 -24.28 17.94
CA GLY A 38 27.17 -23.94 16.68
C GLY A 38 26.38 -24.46 15.47
N LEU A 39 25.80 -25.65 15.55
CA LEU A 39 24.94 -26.21 14.50
C LEU A 39 23.69 -25.35 14.30
N ILE A 40 22.99 -24.98 15.38
CA ILE A 40 21.79 -24.14 15.31
C ILE A 40 22.13 -22.76 14.78
N VAL A 41 23.23 -22.15 15.26
CA VAL A 41 23.69 -20.85 14.77
C VAL A 41 24.10 -20.93 13.29
N ALA A 42 24.80 -21.98 12.88
CA ALA A 42 25.18 -22.17 11.47
C ALA A 42 23.95 -22.36 10.57
N LEU A 43 22.95 -23.14 11.00
CA LEU A 43 21.69 -23.28 10.27
C LEU A 43 20.93 -21.95 10.20
N GLY A 44 20.92 -21.18 11.29
CA GLY A 44 20.34 -19.84 11.33
C GLY A 44 21.05 -18.87 10.38
N LEU A 45 22.39 -18.92 10.32
CA LEU A 45 23.20 -18.10 9.41
C LEU A 45 22.99 -18.50 7.95
N VAL A 46 22.93 -19.80 7.63
CA VAL A 46 22.63 -20.28 6.29
C VAL A 46 21.23 -19.81 5.87
N TYR A 47 20.25 -19.94 6.75
CA TYR A 47 18.91 -19.44 6.47
C TYR A 47 18.91 -17.92 6.24
N ALA A 48 19.51 -17.15 7.15
CA ALA A 48 19.52 -15.69 7.08
C ALA A 48 20.32 -15.11 5.90
N LEU A 49 21.42 -15.75 5.49
CA LEU A 49 22.30 -15.21 4.44
C LEU A 49 22.02 -15.78 3.04
N VAL A 50 21.48 -17.00 2.95
CA VAL A 50 21.35 -17.71 1.66
C VAL A 50 19.88 -17.88 1.24
N ILE A 51 18.97 -18.03 2.21
CA ILE A 51 17.58 -18.42 1.93
C ILE A 51 16.61 -17.28 2.17
N ALA A 52 16.88 -16.41 3.15
CA ALA A 52 16.05 -15.26 3.43
C ALA A 52 16.01 -14.36 2.20
N PRO A 53 14.81 -14.11 1.62
CA PRO A 53 14.69 -13.20 0.51
C PRO A 53 15.10 -11.80 0.99
N ASP A 54 16.01 -11.14 0.26
CA ASP A 54 16.32 -9.73 0.44
C ASP A 54 15.11 -8.92 -0.06
N VAL A 55 14.09 -8.82 0.80
CA VAL A 55 12.86 -8.11 0.49
C VAL A 55 13.18 -6.63 0.54
N ARG A 56 13.21 -5.99 -0.64
CA ARG A 56 13.42 -4.55 -0.76
C ARG A 56 12.10 -3.83 -0.98
N GLU A 57 11.94 -2.69 -0.32
CA GLU A 57 10.77 -1.83 -0.45
C GLU A 57 10.97 -0.85 -1.60
N TYR A 58 10.21 -1.02 -2.67
CA TYR A 58 10.18 -0.11 -3.81
C TYR A 58 9.03 0.88 -3.60
N THR A 59 9.32 2.17 -3.60
CA THR A 59 8.33 3.23 -3.39
C THR A 59 8.32 4.22 -4.55
N SER A 60 7.13 4.50 -5.09
CA SER A 60 6.85 5.61 -6.01
C SER A 60 5.95 6.65 -5.34
N ILE A 61 6.22 7.93 -5.57
CA ILE A 61 5.44 9.05 -5.02
C ILE A 61 4.88 9.86 -6.17
N VAL A 62 3.57 10.10 -6.17
CA VAL A 62 2.88 10.89 -7.18
C VAL A 62 2.12 12.03 -6.52
N GLN A 63 2.23 13.24 -7.07
CA GLN A 63 1.44 14.40 -6.62
C GLN A 63 0.15 14.52 -7.43
N LEU A 64 -0.97 14.75 -6.75
CA LEU A 64 -2.27 14.95 -7.39
C LEU A 64 -2.40 16.36 -7.99
N ALA A 65 -3.20 16.48 -9.05
CA ALA A 65 -3.52 17.77 -9.65
C ALA A 65 -4.37 18.64 -8.68
N GLU A 66 -3.96 19.90 -8.52
CA GLU A 66 -4.58 20.89 -7.61
C GLU A 66 -5.12 22.09 -8.40
N GLU A 67 -6.29 22.60 -7.98
CA GLU A 67 -6.87 23.88 -8.41
C GLU A 67 -7.13 24.71 -7.15
N ASP A 68 -6.58 25.94 -7.06
CA ASP A 68 -6.72 26.84 -5.89
C ASP A 68 -6.39 26.23 -4.52
N ARG A 69 -5.39 25.33 -4.45
CA ARG A 69 -4.94 24.55 -3.28
C ARG A 69 -5.93 23.45 -2.82
N GLU A 70 -6.95 23.16 -3.62
CA GLU A 70 -7.81 22.00 -3.44
C GLU A 70 -7.46 20.95 -4.51
N THR A 71 -7.32 19.69 -4.11
CA THR A 71 -7.09 18.60 -5.05
C THR A 71 -8.34 18.37 -5.89
N LEU A 72 -8.20 18.23 -7.21
CA LEU A 72 -9.30 17.95 -8.13
C LEU A 72 -10.00 16.61 -7.85
N SER A 73 -9.38 15.75 -7.04
CA SER A 73 -9.90 14.46 -6.57
C SER A 73 -9.35 14.21 -5.17
N SER A 74 -10.18 13.73 -4.25
CA SER A 74 -9.68 13.48 -2.89
C SER A 74 -8.65 12.35 -2.92
N PRO A 75 -7.56 12.43 -2.12
CA PRO A 75 -6.57 11.36 -2.08
C PRO A 75 -7.17 10.00 -1.69
N ALA A 76 -8.16 9.98 -0.80
CA ALA A 76 -8.86 8.77 -0.38
C ALA A 76 -9.67 8.11 -1.53
N GLU A 77 -10.28 8.93 -2.41
CA GLU A 77 -10.97 8.44 -3.61
C GLU A 77 -9.99 7.76 -4.56
N ILE A 78 -8.81 8.36 -4.78
CA ILE A 78 -7.78 7.78 -5.64
C ILE A 78 -7.25 6.46 -5.08
N VAL A 79 -6.96 6.39 -3.77
CA VAL A 79 -6.56 5.13 -3.12
C VAL A 79 -7.62 4.05 -3.32
N SER A 80 -8.91 4.40 -3.18
CA SER A 80 -10.02 3.47 -3.39
C SER A 80 -10.10 2.99 -4.85
N ILE A 81 -9.96 3.89 -5.82
CA ILE A 81 -9.96 3.54 -7.26
C ILE A 81 -8.80 2.59 -7.58
N ILE A 82 -7.61 2.88 -7.07
CA ILE A 82 -6.44 2.01 -7.30
C ILE A 82 -6.70 0.61 -6.75
N ASN A 83 -7.17 0.50 -5.50
CA ASN A 83 -7.39 -0.80 -4.85
C ASN A 83 -8.54 -1.60 -5.47
N ASN A 84 -9.62 -0.94 -5.89
CA ASN A 84 -10.83 -1.62 -6.33
C ASN A 84 -10.93 -1.80 -7.85
N ASN A 85 -10.13 -1.07 -8.63
CA ASN A 85 -10.21 -1.10 -10.09
C ASN A 85 -8.86 -1.46 -10.72
N TRP A 86 -7.84 -0.61 -10.54
CA TRP A 86 -6.58 -0.76 -11.29
C TRP A 86 -5.71 -1.92 -10.80
N TYR A 87 -5.66 -2.17 -9.49
CA TYR A 87 -4.89 -3.26 -8.92
C TYR A 87 -5.44 -4.65 -9.32
N PRO A 88 -6.75 -4.92 -9.25
CA PRO A 88 -7.32 -6.15 -9.79
C PRO A 88 -7.08 -6.35 -11.30
N VAL A 89 -7.12 -5.27 -12.09
CA VAL A 89 -6.81 -5.32 -13.53
C VAL A 89 -5.35 -5.71 -13.76
N LEU A 90 -4.42 -5.12 -13.00
CA LEU A 90 -3.00 -5.49 -13.05
C LEU A 90 -2.79 -6.97 -12.73
N GLN A 91 -3.42 -7.48 -11.66
CA GLN A 91 -3.33 -8.90 -11.29
C GLN A 91 -3.89 -9.82 -12.39
N SER A 92 -5.05 -9.47 -12.95
CA SER A 92 -5.69 -10.23 -14.02
C SER A 92 -4.83 -10.29 -15.28
N ASN A 93 -4.27 -9.15 -15.71
CA ASN A 93 -3.41 -9.09 -16.89
C ASN A 93 -2.13 -9.92 -16.71
N TYR A 94 -1.53 -9.87 -15.52
CA TYR A 94 -0.35 -10.67 -15.21
C TYR A 94 -0.66 -12.16 -15.21
N GLN A 95 -1.77 -12.57 -14.59
CA GLN A 95 -2.21 -13.97 -14.53
C GLN A 95 -2.52 -14.53 -15.92
N GLN A 96 -3.15 -13.74 -16.79
CA GLN A 96 -3.42 -14.15 -18.17
C GLN A 96 -2.15 -14.34 -18.99
N THR A 97 -1.10 -13.56 -18.70
CA THR A 97 0.14 -13.57 -19.49
C THR A 97 1.13 -14.63 -19.00
N ASN A 98 1.20 -14.86 -17.69
CA ASN A 98 2.22 -15.70 -17.05
C ASN A 98 1.66 -16.97 -16.41
N GLU A 99 0.34 -17.20 -16.47
CA GLU A 99 -0.38 -18.32 -15.84
C GLU A 99 -0.20 -18.43 -14.30
N GLU A 100 0.41 -17.40 -13.69
CA GLU A 100 0.71 -17.33 -12.25
C GLU A 100 0.20 -16.02 -11.64
N GLU A 101 -0.07 -16.02 -10.34
CA GLU A 101 -0.45 -14.82 -9.61
C GLU A 101 0.73 -13.86 -9.45
N LEU A 102 0.43 -12.57 -9.29
CA LEU A 102 1.45 -11.54 -9.05
C LEU A 102 2.24 -11.90 -7.77
N PRO A 103 3.59 -12.00 -7.84
CA PRO A 103 4.38 -12.52 -6.72
C PRO A 103 4.56 -11.53 -5.55
N PHE A 104 3.99 -10.32 -5.65
CA PHE A 104 4.07 -9.28 -4.63
C PHE A 104 2.73 -8.55 -4.46
N LYS A 105 2.63 -7.75 -3.40
CA LYS A 105 1.49 -6.86 -3.16
C LYS A 105 1.88 -5.43 -3.47
N VAL A 106 0.93 -4.66 -4.01
CA VAL A 106 1.06 -3.20 -4.13
C VAL A 106 0.23 -2.57 -3.02
N ALA A 107 0.88 -1.84 -2.13
CA ALA A 107 0.26 -1.05 -1.08
C ALA A 107 0.19 0.41 -1.51
N VAL A 108 -0.99 1.02 -1.43
CA VAL A 108 -1.16 2.44 -1.73
C VAL A 108 -1.64 3.18 -0.51
N SER A 109 -0.97 4.28 -0.18
CA SER A 109 -1.31 5.13 0.95
C SER A 109 -1.20 6.61 0.59
N ASN A 110 -1.96 7.43 1.31
CA ASN A 110 -1.84 8.87 1.30
C ASN A 110 -1.16 9.28 2.63
N PRO A 111 0.05 9.86 2.60
CA PRO A 111 0.63 10.47 3.79
C PRO A 111 -0.29 11.57 4.32
N GLU A 112 -0.50 11.63 5.65
CA GLU A 112 -1.53 12.45 6.28
C GLU A 112 -1.54 13.90 5.76
N GLU A 113 -2.72 14.34 5.32
CA GLU A 113 -3.01 15.71 4.87
C GLU A 113 -2.16 16.21 3.68
N THR A 114 -1.66 15.31 2.85
CA THR A 114 -0.93 15.68 1.63
C THR A 114 -1.74 15.39 0.36
N SER A 115 -1.43 16.11 -0.72
CA SER A 115 -1.88 15.77 -2.08
C SER A 115 -1.03 14.66 -2.72
N LEU A 116 -0.28 13.90 -1.92
CA LEU A 116 0.65 12.87 -2.39
C LEU A 116 0.04 11.47 -2.27
N ILE A 117 0.28 10.64 -3.27
CA ILE A 117 -0.02 9.21 -3.24
C ILE A 117 1.30 8.45 -3.24
N ARG A 118 1.49 7.61 -2.23
CA ARG A 118 2.61 6.69 -2.09
C ARG A 118 2.17 5.32 -2.57
N ILE A 119 2.90 4.76 -3.53
CA ILE A 119 2.72 3.41 -4.06
C ILE A 119 3.95 2.61 -3.64
N GLY A 120 3.77 1.58 -2.82
CA GLY A 120 4.84 0.76 -2.26
C GLY A 120 4.65 -0.72 -2.61
N SER A 121 5.74 -1.40 -2.95
CA SER A 121 5.77 -2.85 -3.12
C SER A 121 7.00 -3.44 -2.44
N GLU A 122 6.80 -4.56 -1.75
CA GLU A 122 7.87 -5.32 -1.10
C GLU A 122 8.14 -6.57 -1.94
N VAL A 123 9.34 -6.65 -2.54
CA VAL A 123 9.73 -7.80 -3.35
C VAL A 123 11.23 -8.09 -3.27
N ALA A 124 11.61 -9.33 -3.56
CA ALA A 124 13.02 -9.68 -3.80
C ALA A 124 13.48 -9.12 -5.15
N ASP A 125 14.75 -8.67 -5.23
CA ASP A 125 15.34 -7.97 -6.39
C ASP A 125 15.10 -8.56 -7.78
N LYS A 126 14.95 -9.87 -7.84
CA LYS A 126 14.69 -10.60 -9.09
C LYS A 126 13.44 -10.10 -9.83
N ASP A 127 12.53 -9.41 -9.13
CA ASP A 127 11.24 -8.93 -9.66
C ASP A 127 11.19 -7.39 -9.79
N GLU A 128 12.33 -6.69 -9.70
CA GLU A 128 12.43 -5.22 -9.78
C GLU A 128 11.76 -4.64 -11.06
N GLU A 129 12.05 -5.24 -12.21
CA GLU A 129 11.49 -4.80 -13.51
C GLU A 129 9.97 -4.96 -13.56
N LEU A 130 9.44 -5.99 -12.90
CA LEU A 130 8.00 -6.24 -12.80
C LEU A 130 7.32 -5.24 -11.87
N VAL A 131 7.97 -4.86 -10.77
CA VAL A 131 7.49 -3.79 -9.87
C VAL A 131 7.48 -2.45 -10.59
N GLU A 132 8.54 -2.12 -11.33
CA GLU A 132 8.59 -0.89 -12.12
C GLU A 132 7.44 -0.82 -13.14
N ALA A 133 7.22 -1.90 -13.90
CA ALA A 133 6.14 -1.99 -14.87
C ALA A 133 4.76 -1.84 -14.20
N SER A 134 4.57 -2.46 -13.04
CA SER A 134 3.34 -2.38 -12.25
C SER A 134 3.08 -0.96 -11.73
N HIS A 135 4.10 -0.31 -11.18
CA HIS A 135 4.00 1.07 -10.70
C HIS A 135 3.73 2.02 -11.87
N ARG A 136 4.43 1.86 -13.00
CA ARG A 136 4.21 2.67 -14.21
C ARG A 136 2.79 2.55 -14.73
N PHE A 137 2.23 1.34 -14.78
CA PHE A 137 0.83 1.14 -15.16
C PHE A 137 -0.13 1.94 -14.27
N ILE A 138 0.04 1.89 -12.94
CA ILE A 138 -0.82 2.63 -11.99
C ILE A 138 -0.65 4.15 -12.17
N VAL A 139 0.58 4.61 -12.37
CA VAL A 139 0.89 6.04 -12.60
C VAL A 139 0.24 6.53 -13.90
N ASP A 140 0.35 5.78 -15.00
CA ASP A 140 -0.20 6.16 -16.29
C ASP A 140 -1.73 6.28 -16.22
N GLN A 141 -2.39 5.33 -15.55
CA GLN A 141 -3.83 5.38 -15.30
C GLN A 141 -4.24 6.59 -14.45
N LEU A 142 -3.42 6.95 -13.44
CA LEU A 142 -3.66 8.13 -12.61
C LEU A 142 -3.54 9.43 -13.42
N VAL A 143 -2.52 9.54 -14.27
CA VAL A 143 -2.32 10.71 -15.14
C VAL A 143 -3.49 10.85 -16.12
N GLU A 144 -3.91 9.76 -16.75
CA GLU A 144 -5.04 9.77 -17.68
C GLU A 144 -6.35 10.19 -16.99
N HIS A 145 -6.62 9.63 -15.81
CA HIS A 145 -7.78 9.97 -15.00
C HIS A 145 -7.80 11.45 -14.62
N GLN A 146 -6.66 12.03 -14.23
CA GLN A 146 -6.55 13.44 -13.90
C GLN A 146 -6.71 14.35 -15.12
N ALA A 147 -6.11 13.99 -16.26
CA ALA A 147 -6.25 14.75 -17.50
C ALA A 147 -7.72 14.86 -17.93
N ALA A 148 -8.48 13.76 -17.84
CA ALA A 148 -9.91 13.75 -18.14
C ALA A 148 -10.70 14.69 -17.22
N ARG A 149 -10.38 14.72 -15.91
CA ARG A 149 -11.02 15.63 -14.95
C ARG A 149 -10.68 17.10 -15.20
N VAL A 150 -9.43 17.40 -15.56
CA VAL A 150 -9.01 18.76 -15.93
C VAL A 150 -9.77 19.27 -17.15
N GLU A 151 -9.87 18.45 -18.22
CA GLU A 151 -10.60 18.85 -19.43
C GLU A 151 -12.10 19.00 -19.18
N ALA A 152 -12.71 18.12 -18.39
CA ALA A 152 -14.12 18.25 -18.00
C ALA A 152 -14.37 19.57 -17.23
N ARG A 153 -13.44 19.95 -16.33
CA ARG A 153 -13.54 21.18 -15.56
C ARG A 153 -13.44 22.42 -16.44
N LYS A 154 -12.49 22.42 -17.37
CA LYS A 154 -12.30 23.49 -18.36
C LYS A 154 -13.55 23.67 -19.25
N ALA A 155 -14.17 22.57 -19.68
CA ALA A 155 -15.41 22.62 -20.45
C ALA A 155 -16.57 23.26 -19.66
N ASP A 156 -16.76 22.88 -18.39
CA ASP A 156 -17.76 23.49 -17.50
C ASP A 156 -17.51 24.99 -17.29
N MET A 157 -16.25 25.40 -17.11
CA MET A 157 -15.89 26.82 -17.00
C MET A 157 -16.19 27.60 -18.29
N GLN A 158 -15.91 27.02 -19.47
CA GLN A 158 -16.24 27.65 -20.74
C GLN A 158 -17.76 27.83 -20.91
N GLN A 159 -18.56 26.84 -20.52
CA GLN A 159 -20.01 26.92 -20.56
C GLN A 159 -20.56 27.99 -19.60
N LYS A 160 -19.97 28.10 -18.39
CA LYS A 160 -20.32 29.17 -17.44
C LYS A 160 -19.96 30.55 -17.98
N LEU A 161 -18.80 30.69 -18.62
CA LEU A 161 -18.37 31.94 -19.25
C LEU A 161 -19.31 32.35 -20.39
N SER A 162 -19.72 31.41 -21.24
CA SER A 162 -20.65 31.70 -22.35
C SER A 162 -22.03 32.11 -21.82
N ALA A 163 -22.57 31.39 -20.84
CA ALA A 163 -23.85 31.72 -20.23
C ALA A 163 -23.82 33.08 -19.49
N ALA A 164 -22.70 33.41 -18.84
CA ALA A 164 -22.50 34.71 -18.20
C ALA A 164 -22.47 35.85 -19.23
N ARG A 165 -21.79 35.66 -20.37
CA ARG A 165 -21.75 36.63 -21.47
C ARG A 165 -23.13 36.87 -22.07
N GLU A 166 -23.87 35.79 -22.36
CA GLU A 166 -25.23 35.88 -22.92
C GLU A 166 -26.18 36.67 -22.00
N ARG A 167 -26.09 36.47 -20.69
CA ARG A 167 -26.87 37.26 -19.71
C ARG A 167 -26.49 38.74 -19.71
N VAL A 168 -25.20 39.07 -19.83
CA VAL A 168 -24.74 40.46 -19.93
C VAL A 168 -25.27 41.10 -21.22
N ASP A 169 -25.20 40.40 -22.34
CA ASP A 169 -25.72 40.86 -23.62
C ASP A 169 -27.24 41.08 -23.59
N GLU A 170 -27.99 40.17 -22.95
CA GLU A 170 -29.44 40.31 -22.75
C GLU A 170 -29.79 41.52 -21.86
N LEU A 171 -29.03 41.75 -20.78
CA LEU A 171 -29.23 42.91 -19.90
C LEU A 171 -28.87 44.22 -20.60
N GLN A 172 -27.79 44.25 -21.39
CA GLN A 172 -27.45 45.40 -22.20
C GLN A 172 -28.54 45.67 -23.24
N SER A 173 -28.97 44.66 -23.99
CA SER A 173 -30.02 44.79 -25.02
C SER A 173 -31.34 45.29 -24.44
N ARG A 174 -31.73 44.84 -23.23
CA ARG A 174 -32.92 45.35 -22.52
C ARG A 174 -32.78 46.82 -22.15
N ASN A 175 -31.63 47.24 -21.62
CA ASN A 175 -31.35 48.63 -21.26
C ASN A 175 -31.19 49.56 -22.48
N PHE A 176 -30.92 49.00 -23.68
CA PHE A 176 -30.88 49.75 -24.95
C PHE A 176 -32.22 49.77 -25.70
N THR A 177 -33.31 49.25 -25.13
CA THR A 177 -34.65 49.46 -25.70
C THR A 177 -35.04 50.90 -25.38
N PRO A 178 -35.12 51.84 -26.35
CA PRO A 178 -35.46 53.21 -26.04
C PRO A 178 -36.90 53.25 -25.54
N GLU A 179 -37.13 53.86 -24.38
CA GLU A 179 -38.43 54.44 -23.98
C GLU A 179 -38.81 55.56 -24.96
N ALA A 180 -39.05 55.23 -26.23
CA ALA A 180 -39.32 56.18 -27.29
C ALA A 180 -40.49 55.72 -28.16
N GLU A 181 -41.66 55.52 -27.54
CA GLU A 181 -42.96 55.96 -28.08
C GLU A 181 -43.83 56.32 -26.85
N ALA A 182 -43.66 57.52 -26.30
CA ALA A 182 -44.47 58.70 -26.59
C ALA A 182 -45.95 58.55 -26.17
N ASN A 183 -46.24 58.83 -24.89
CA ASN A 183 -47.46 59.54 -24.53
C ASN A 183 -47.12 61.05 -24.59
N PRO A 184 -47.87 61.85 -25.34
CA PRO A 184 -48.60 62.91 -24.65
C PRO A 184 -50.01 63.12 -25.21
N ASP A 185 -50.98 63.02 -24.30
CA ASP A 185 -52.17 63.85 -24.24
C ASP A 185 -51.80 65.34 -24.44
N PHE A 186 -52.54 66.09 -25.28
CA PHE A 186 -52.98 67.49 -25.08
C PHE A 186 -53.51 68.15 -26.39
N SER A 187 -54.74 68.66 -26.26
CA SER A 187 -55.54 69.59 -27.11
C SER A 187 -56.37 69.02 -28.27
#